data_AF-A0A954URP1-F1
#
_entry.id   AF-A0A954URP1-F1
#
_cell.length_a   1.000
_cell.length_b   1.000
_cell.length_c   1.000
_cell.angle_alpha   90.00
_cell.angle_beta   90.00
_cell.angle_gamma   90.00
#
_symmetry.space_group_name_H-M   'P 1'
#
loop_
_entity.id
_entity.type
_entity.pdbx_description
1 polymer ?
#
loop_
_entity_poly.entity_id
_entity_poly.type
_entity_poly.pdbx_seq_one_letter_code
_entity_poly.pdbx_strand_id
1 'polypeptide(L)'
;MNPFATHMPLLLACLRHTIGPVLELGSGWFSTPLVAAFATDRLVRTIESNPDWYDRISRVATYQPITRHRHQILFVPDYDDAPILDQEWSVVLLDHEPPPRRGHDAQRLRDRCQLMIGHDSEHPDYGYGPVFDTFKYRFTLSSIFPWTTVVSDTDPLDWLPDALRPQWYG
;
A
#
# COMPACT_ATOMS: atom_id res chain seq x y z
N MET A 1 10.68 0.78 -16.25
CA MET A 1 9.44 0.55 -15.49
C MET A 1 8.66 1.87 -15.47
N ASN A 2 7.33 1.84 -15.46
CA ASN A 2 6.54 3.07 -15.29
C ASN A 2 6.78 3.61 -13.86
N PRO A 3 7.04 4.92 -13.65
CA PRO A 3 7.34 5.45 -12.32
C PRO A 3 6.20 5.23 -11.32
N PHE A 4 4.94 5.16 -11.77
CA PHE A 4 3.79 4.87 -10.92
C PHE A 4 3.65 3.39 -10.52
N ALA A 5 4.59 2.53 -10.93
CA ALA A 5 4.50 1.08 -10.79
C ALA A 5 5.66 0.48 -9.97
N THR A 6 6.57 1.29 -9.44
CA THR A 6 7.80 0.79 -8.81
C THR A 6 7.56 0.16 -7.45
N HIS A 7 6.42 0.44 -6.81
CA HIS A 7 5.99 -0.23 -5.58
C HIS A 7 5.55 -1.69 -5.78
N MET A 8 5.20 -2.10 -7.02
CA MET A 8 4.57 -3.40 -7.29
C MET A 8 5.37 -4.61 -6.75
N PRO A 9 6.72 -4.68 -6.87
CA PRO A 9 7.49 -5.81 -6.34
C PRO A 9 7.36 -5.96 -4.82
N LEU A 10 7.46 -4.85 -4.08
CA LEU A 10 7.33 -4.85 -2.63
C LEU A 10 5.89 -5.12 -2.19
N LEU A 11 4.91 -4.55 -2.89
CA LEU A 11 3.50 -4.82 -2.65
C LEU A 11 3.19 -6.31 -2.80
N LEU A 12 3.61 -6.95 -3.89
CA LEU A 12 3.43 -8.40 -4.10
C LEU A 12 4.14 -9.22 -3.02
N ALA A 13 5.37 -8.85 -2.65
CA ALA A 13 6.11 -9.56 -1.61
C ALA A 13 5.36 -9.51 -0.27
N CYS A 14 4.87 -8.33 0.14
CA CYS A 14 4.10 -8.14 1.37
C CYS A 14 2.74 -8.85 1.33
N LEU A 15 2.02 -8.79 0.21
CA LEU A 15 0.76 -9.51 0.02
C LEU A 15 0.97 -11.02 0.13
N ARG A 16 2.07 -11.58 -0.40
CA ARG A 16 2.36 -13.01 -0.29
C ARG A 16 2.81 -13.43 1.11
N HIS A 17 3.43 -12.52 1.86
CA HIS A 17 3.93 -12.79 3.21
C HIS A 17 2.83 -12.77 4.27
N THR A 18 1.75 -12.02 4.03
CA THR A 18 0.68 -11.77 5.00
C THR A 18 -0.66 -12.35 4.56
N ILE A 19 -1.58 -12.57 5.50
CA ILE A 19 -2.91 -13.16 5.23
C ILE A 19 -4.08 -12.28 5.68
N GLY A 20 -3.85 -11.24 6.49
CA GLY A 20 -4.90 -10.38 7.02
C GLY A 20 -5.28 -9.23 6.08
N PRO A 21 -6.17 -8.33 6.54
CA PRO A 21 -6.75 -7.26 5.72
C PRO A 21 -5.71 -6.32 5.08
N VAL A 22 -6.07 -5.73 3.94
CA VAL A 22 -5.24 -4.78 3.19
C VAL A 22 -5.93 -3.43 3.10
N LEU A 23 -5.20 -2.37 3.42
CA LEU A 23 -5.60 -0.98 3.19
C LEU A 23 -4.72 -0.37 2.09
N GLU A 24 -5.35 0.28 1.13
CA GLU A 24 -4.70 1.10 0.11
C GLU A 24 -5.24 2.53 0.25
N LEU A 25 -4.36 3.49 0.51
CA LEU A 25 -4.67 4.90 0.41
C LEU A 25 -4.16 5.42 -0.93
N GLY A 26 -5.08 5.81 -1.81
CA GLY A 26 -4.82 6.22 -3.18
C GLY A 26 -5.05 5.06 -4.14
N SER A 27 -5.90 5.27 -5.15
CA SER A 27 -6.21 4.26 -6.15
C SER A 27 -5.43 4.48 -7.44
N GLY A 28 -5.16 3.40 -8.18
CA GLY A 28 -4.38 3.51 -9.41
C GLY A 28 -4.45 2.29 -10.31
N TRP A 29 -3.91 2.46 -11.53
CA TRP A 29 -3.89 1.39 -12.54
C TRP A 29 -2.93 0.23 -12.24
N PHE A 30 -2.01 0.41 -11.28
CA PHE A 30 -0.98 -0.57 -10.96
C PHE A 30 -1.29 -1.30 -9.65
N SER A 31 -1.38 -0.56 -8.55
CA SER A 31 -1.62 -1.13 -7.22
C SER A 31 -3.02 -1.74 -7.09
N THR A 32 -4.08 -1.00 -7.41
CA THR A 32 -5.44 -1.45 -7.12
C THR A 32 -5.81 -2.76 -7.83
N PRO A 33 -5.55 -2.96 -9.14
CA PRO A 33 -5.77 -4.25 -9.80
C PRO A 33 -4.91 -5.38 -9.23
N LEU A 34 -3.71 -5.06 -8.75
CA LEU A 34 -2.81 -6.03 -8.16
C LEU A 34 -3.30 -6.49 -6.79
N VAL A 35 -3.71 -5.55 -5.93
CA VAL A 35 -4.32 -5.90 -4.64
C VAL A 35 -5.58 -6.72 -4.88
N ALA A 36 -6.44 -6.29 -5.79
CA ALA A 36 -7.64 -7.02 -6.17
C ALA A 36 -7.31 -8.47 -6.58
N ALA A 37 -6.32 -8.67 -7.45
CA ALA A 37 -5.95 -10.00 -7.94
C ALA A 37 -5.25 -10.92 -6.92
N PHE A 38 -4.51 -10.35 -5.95
CA PHE A 38 -3.64 -11.11 -5.04
C PHE A 38 -4.11 -11.10 -3.57
N ALA A 39 -5.20 -10.42 -3.25
CA ALA A 39 -5.80 -10.37 -1.91
C ALA A 39 -7.27 -10.85 -1.93
N THR A 40 -7.59 -11.82 -2.78
CA THR A 40 -8.97 -12.25 -3.09
C THR A 40 -9.70 -12.94 -1.93
N ASP A 41 -8.97 -13.51 -0.98
CA ASP A 41 -9.46 -14.28 0.16
C ASP A 41 -9.60 -13.46 1.45
N ARG A 42 -9.23 -12.17 1.42
CA ARG A 42 -9.20 -11.26 2.57
C ARG A 42 -9.93 -9.95 2.28
N LEU A 43 -10.18 -9.18 3.33
CA LEU A 43 -10.74 -7.83 3.18
C LEU A 43 -9.69 -6.90 2.59
N VAL A 44 -10.07 -6.16 1.56
CA VAL A 44 -9.31 -5.08 0.96
C VAL A 44 -10.15 -3.82 1.03
N ARG A 45 -9.54 -2.71 1.44
CA ARG A 45 -10.14 -1.38 1.39
C ARG A 45 -9.21 -0.43 0.63
N THR A 46 -9.70 0.12 -0.47
CA THR A 46 -9.05 1.21 -1.21
C THR A 46 -9.80 2.50 -0.91
N ILE A 47 -9.12 3.50 -0.38
CA ILE A 47 -9.66 4.84 -0.15
C ILE A 47 -9.16 5.77 -1.25
N GLU A 48 -10.08 6.51 -1.87
CA GLU A 48 -9.77 7.48 -2.92
C GLU A 48 -10.49 8.81 -2.64
N SER A 49 -9.76 9.93 -2.76
CA SER A 49 -10.31 11.28 -2.52
C SER A 49 -10.55 12.08 -3.78
N ASN A 50 -9.99 11.67 -4.91
CA ASN A 50 -10.27 12.27 -6.19
C ASN A 50 -11.49 11.58 -6.84
N PRO A 51 -12.59 12.31 -7.07
CA PRO A 51 -13.83 11.71 -7.56
C PRO A 51 -13.70 11.12 -8.98
N ASP A 52 -12.86 11.74 -9.84
CA ASP A 52 -12.61 11.23 -11.19
C ASP A 52 -11.82 9.92 -11.14
N TRP A 53 -10.85 9.81 -10.23
CA TRP A 53 -10.11 8.55 -10.06
C TRP A 53 -10.96 7.46 -9.46
N TYR A 54 -11.76 7.80 -8.44
CA TYR A 54 -12.70 6.87 -7.84
C TYR A 54 -13.66 6.29 -8.88
N ASP A 55 -14.26 7.12 -9.74
CA ASP A 55 -15.17 6.64 -10.80
C ASP A 55 -14.43 5.72 -11.79
N ARG A 56 -13.22 6.07 -12.22
CA ARG A 56 -12.42 5.25 -13.15
C ARG A 56 -12.06 3.89 -12.56
N ILE A 57 -11.50 3.86 -11.35
CA ILE A 57 -10.99 2.61 -10.74
C ILE A 57 -12.13 1.73 -10.25
N SER A 58 -13.16 2.31 -9.62
CA SER A 58 -14.32 1.55 -9.14
C SER A 58 -15.00 0.79 -10.27
N ARG A 59 -15.12 1.38 -11.47
CA ARG A 59 -15.65 0.70 -12.66
C ARG A 59 -14.81 -0.51 -13.04
N VAL A 60 -13.49 -0.36 -13.14
CA VAL A 60 -12.61 -1.46 -13.58
C VAL A 60 -12.58 -2.60 -12.57
N ALA A 61 -12.48 -2.29 -11.28
CA ALA A 61 -12.51 -3.30 -10.22
C ALA A 61 -13.87 -4.02 -10.12
N THR A 62 -14.97 -3.33 -10.44
CA THR A 62 -16.33 -3.90 -10.45
C THR A 62 -16.52 -5.05 -11.46
N TYR A 63 -15.69 -5.09 -12.51
CA TYR A 63 -15.71 -6.13 -13.54
C TYR A 63 -14.70 -7.26 -13.30
N GLN A 64 -13.87 -7.18 -12.26
CA GLN A 64 -13.01 -8.31 -11.90
C GLN A 64 -13.83 -9.41 -11.22
N PRO A 65 -13.52 -10.70 -11.43
CA PRO A 65 -14.26 -11.85 -10.88
C PRO A 65 -14.11 -12.03 -9.36
N ILE A 66 -13.79 -10.95 -8.64
CA ILE A 66 -13.64 -10.93 -7.20
C ILE A 66 -15.01 -10.67 -6.60
N THR A 67 -15.39 -11.43 -5.57
CA THR A 67 -16.62 -11.15 -4.85
C THR A 67 -16.54 -9.73 -4.31
N ARG A 68 -17.38 -8.81 -4.84
CA ARG A 68 -17.42 -7.37 -4.47
C ARG A 68 -17.44 -7.11 -2.96
N HIS A 69 -17.89 -8.08 -2.16
CA HIS A 69 -17.90 -8.01 -0.70
C HIS A 69 -16.52 -7.93 -0.06
N ARG A 70 -15.44 -8.35 -0.75
CA ARG A 70 -14.10 -8.42 -0.18
C ARG A 70 -13.19 -7.27 -0.57
N HIS A 71 -13.40 -6.61 -1.72
CA HIS A 71 -12.68 -5.40 -2.10
C HIS A 71 -13.62 -4.20 -2.10
N GLN A 72 -13.52 -3.39 -1.05
CA GLN A 72 -14.24 -2.16 -0.86
C GLN A 72 -13.43 -1.02 -1.48
N ILE A 73 -14.02 -0.29 -2.43
CA ILE A 73 -13.44 0.96 -2.95
C ILE A 73 -14.35 2.07 -2.43
N LEU A 74 -13.80 2.97 -1.62
CA LEU A 74 -14.55 4.02 -0.94
C LEU A 74 -14.06 5.38 -1.42
N PHE A 75 -15.02 6.20 -1.86
CA PHE A 75 -14.76 7.62 -2.06
C PHE A 75 -14.84 8.34 -0.72
N VAL A 76 -13.78 9.07 -0.37
CA VAL A 76 -13.77 9.93 0.82
C VAL A 76 -13.13 11.26 0.43
N PRO A 77 -13.87 12.39 0.45
CA PRO A 77 -13.35 13.68 -0.01
C PRO A 77 -12.18 14.19 0.84
N ASP A 78 -12.16 13.81 2.12
CA ASP A 78 -11.07 14.05 3.05
C ASP A 78 -10.73 12.76 3.79
N TYR A 79 -9.50 12.30 3.65
CA TYR A 79 -9.03 11.09 4.31
C TYR A 79 -8.99 11.19 5.86
N ASP A 80 -9.19 12.36 6.45
CA ASP A 80 -9.42 12.47 7.90
C ASP A 80 -10.70 11.74 8.31
N ASP A 81 -11.71 11.75 7.44
CA ASP A 81 -12.99 11.05 7.59
C ASP A 81 -12.92 9.57 7.16
N ALA A 82 -11.78 9.11 6.62
CA ALA A 82 -11.67 7.75 6.10
C ALA A 82 -11.70 6.72 7.25
N PRO A 83 -12.50 5.65 7.14
CA PRO A 83 -12.56 4.59 8.14
C PRO A 83 -11.31 3.71 8.02
N ILE A 84 -10.18 4.18 8.55
CA ILE A 84 -8.88 3.48 8.45
C ILE A 84 -8.41 2.95 9.81
N LEU A 85 -9.05 3.38 10.91
CA LEU A 85 -8.69 3.03 12.29
C LEU A 85 -9.71 2.09 12.95
N ASP A 86 -10.69 1.58 12.19
CA ASP A 86 -11.76 0.70 12.64
C ASP A 86 -11.30 -0.76 12.83
N GLN A 87 -10.09 -1.11 12.38
CA GLN A 87 -9.50 -2.43 12.48
C GLN A 87 -7.97 -2.39 12.34
N GLU A 88 -7.35 -3.54 12.56
CA GLU A 88 -5.95 -3.80 12.25
C GLU A 88 -5.78 -4.22 10.77
N TRP A 89 -4.65 -3.85 10.18
CA TRP A 89 -4.30 -4.13 8.79
C TRP A 89 -3.03 -4.98 8.72
N SER A 90 -3.02 -6.02 7.90
CA SER A 90 -1.77 -6.74 7.61
C SER A 90 -0.86 -5.95 6.67
N VAL A 91 -1.45 -5.25 5.70
CA VAL A 91 -0.70 -4.42 4.75
C VAL A 91 -1.39 -3.08 4.60
N VAL A 92 -0.63 -1.99 4.72
CA VAL A 92 -1.03 -0.64 4.36
C VAL A 92 -0.16 -0.18 3.20
N LEU A 93 -0.77 0.27 2.11
CA LEU A 93 -0.10 0.97 1.01
C LEU A 93 -0.44 2.47 1.04
N LEU A 94 0.58 3.31 1.04
CA LEU A 94 0.49 4.76 0.98
C LEU A 94 0.99 5.25 -0.39
N ASP A 95 0.05 5.57 -1.27
CA ASP A 95 0.33 6.15 -2.59
C ASP A 95 -0.74 7.16 -3.02
N HIS A 96 -1.27 7.93 -2.07
CA HIS A 96 -2.32 8.91 -2.31
C HIS A 96 -1.79 10.34 -2.48
N GLU A 97 -2.67 11.17 -3.03
CA GLU A 97 -2.62 12.63 -2.96
C GLU A 97 -3.40 13.12 -1.72
N PRO A 98 -3.14 14.33 -1.20
CA PRO A 98 -1.99 15.18 -1.52
C PRO A 98 -0.70 14.66 -0.83
N PRO A 99 0.50 14.90 -1.38
CA PRO A 99 1.69 14.19 -0.95
C PRO A 99 2.13 14.45 0.51
N PRO A 100 2.04 15.68 1.06
CA PRO A 100 2.36 15.96 2.46
C PRO A 100 1.57 15.15 3.49
N ARG A 101 0.45 14.57 3.07
CA ARG A 101 -0.42 13.80 3.95
C ARG A 101 0.06 12.37 4.18
N ARG A 102 0.90 11.81 3.29
CA ARG A 102 1.35 10.42 3.37
C ARG A 102 2.08 10.12 4.68
N GLY A 103 2.97 11.00 5.13
CA GLY A 103 3.62 10.89 6.45
C GLY A 103 2.64 10.99 7.62
N HIS A 104 1.63 11.85 7.54
CA HIS A 104 0.59 11.98 8.56
C HIS A 104 -0.24 10.69 8.68
N ASP A 105 -0.65 10.07 7.56
CA ASP A 105 -1.35 8.79 7.63
C ASP A 105 -0.47 7.63 8.05
N ALA A 106 0.81 7.63 7.67
CA ALA A 106 1.78 6.69 8.18
C ALA A 106 1.82 6.73 9.72
N GLN A 107 1.78 7.92 10.31
CA GLN A 107 1.73 8.08 11.75
C GLN A 107 0.39 7.60 12.35
N ARG A 108 -0.74 7.95 11.75
CA ARG A 108 -2.08 7.51 12.20
C ARG A 108 -2.24 5.99 12.20
N LEU A 109 -1.64 5.32 11.20
CA LEU A 109 -1.80 3.90 10.96
C LEU A 109 -0.71 3.03 11.59
N ARG A 110 0.35 3.62 12.14
CA ARG A 110 1.49 2.89 12.70
C ARG A 110 1.08 1.75 13.63
N ASP A 111 0.27 2.06 14.64
CA ASP A 111 -0.18 1.09 15.65
C ASP A 111 -1.34 0.21 15.17
N ARG A 112 -1.71 0.31 13.88
CA ARG A 112 -2.83 -0.39 13.23
C ARG A 112 -2.39 -1.25 12.06
N CYS A 113 -1.08 -1.44 11.87
CA CYS A 113 -0.57 -2.20 10.73
C CYS A 113 0.60 -3.12 11.07
N GLN A 114 0.63 -4.29 10.43
CA GLN A 114 1.76 -5.21 10.48
C GLN A 114 2.88 -4.75 9.53
N LEU A 115 2.55 -4.49 8.25
CA LEU A 115 3.48 -3.96 7.25
C LEU A 115 2.91 -2.68 6.63
N MET A 116 3.74 -1.64 6.53
CA MET A 116 3.40 -0.39 5.86
C MET A 116 4.35 -0.13 4.69
N ILE A 117 3.80 0.22 3.54
CA ILE A 117 4.51 0.46 2.29
C ILE A 117 4.31 1.91 1.88
N GLY A 118 5.39 2.66 1.72
CA GLY A 118 5.39 4.02 1.16
C GLY A 118 6.02 4.06 -0.22
N HIS A 119 5.27 4.51 -1.23
CA HIS A 119 5.77 4.80 -2.58
C HIS A 119 6.32 6.24 -2.66
N ASP A 120 7.30 6.47 -3.57
CA ASP A 120 8.09 7.72 -3.66
C ASP A 120 8.73 8.13 -2.32
N SER A 121 9.21 7.14 -1.58
CA SER A 121 9.66 7.31 -0.20
C SER A 121 10.91 8.18 -0.02
N GLU A 122 11.61 8.50 -1.11
CA GLU A 122 12.71 9.45 -1.13
C GLU A 122 12.27 10.91 -1.12
N HIS A 123 11.02 11.20 -1.50
CA HIS A 123 10.57 12.57 -1.71
C HIS A 123 10.29 13.26 -0.35
N PRO A 124 11.00 14.36 -0.01
CA PRO A 124 10.89 14.98 1.32
C PRO A 124 9.49 15.51 1.61
N ASP A 125 8.81 16.06 0.59
CA ASP A 125 7.47 16.62 0.72
C ASP A 125 6.42 15.57 1.08
N TYR A 126 6.74 14.28 1.02
CA TYR A 126 5.78 13.21 1.31
C TYR A 126 5.76 12.87 2.81
N GLY A 127 6.69 13.43 3.60
CA GLY A 127 6.67 13.35 5.06
C GLY A 127 7.05 11.99 5.65
N TYR A 128 7.51 11.03 4.83
CA TYR A 128 7.85 9.69 5.30
C TYR A 128 9.05 9.66 6.25
N GLY A 129 10.13 10.39 5.94
CA GLY A 129 11.41 10.28 6.66
C GLY A 129 11.28 10.32 8.19
N PRO A 130 10.72 11.40 8.78
CA PRO A 130 10.56 11.52 10.24
C PRO A 130 9.73 10.40 10.88
N VAL A 131 8.81 9.80 10.13
CA VAL A 131 7.91 8.76 10.63
C VAL A 131 8.57 7.38 10.46
N PHE A 132 9.07 7.06 9.27
CA PHE A 132 9.70 5.78 8.95
C PHE A 132 10.99 5.53 9.74
N ASP A 133 11.73 6.57 10.12
CA ASP A 133 12.93 6.46 10.96
C ASP A 133 12.63 5.99 12.40
N THR A 134 11.36 6.04 12.81
CA THR A 134 10.96 5.62 14.15
C THR A 134 10.46 4.18 14.22
N PHE A 135 10.25 3.52 13.08
CA PHE A 135 9.86 2.11 13.03
C PHE A 135 11.04 1.20 13.40
N LYS A 136 10.74 0.07 14.05
CA LYS A 136 11.75 -0.91 14.45
C LYS A 136 12.48 -1.54 13.26
N TYR A 137 11.75 -1.83 12.18
CA TYR A 137 12.28 -2.44 10.97
C TYR A 137 11.97 -1.57 9.77
N ARG A 138 12.95 -1.41 8.88
CA ARG A 138 12.85 -0.64 7.65
C ARG A 138 13.63 -1.32 6.53
N PHE A 139 13.01 -1.44 5.36
CA PHE A 139 13.64 -1.90 4.13
C PHE A 139 13.28 -0.95 2.98
N THR A 140 14.28 -0.46 2.25
CA THR A 140 14.07 0.44 1.10
C THR A 140 14.56 -0.23 -0.17
N LEU A 141 13.67 -0.41 -1.15
CA LEU A 141 14.03 -0.83 -2.50
C LEU A 141 14.46 0.40 -3.31
N SER A 142 15.75 0.73 -3.25
CA SER A 142 16.34 1.89 -3.93
C SER A 142 16.94 1.58 -5.31
N SER A 143 16.94 0.30 -5.72
CA SER A 143 17.43 -0.13 -7.04
C SER A 143 16.45 0.17 -8.18
N ILE A 144 15.22 0.58 -7.87
CA ILE A 144 14.21 1.04 -8.81
C ILE A 144 13.77 2.43 -8.34
N PHE A 145 13.80 3.42 -9.24
CA PHE A 145 13.37 4.78 -8.96
C PHE A 145 12.00 5.07 -9.58
N PRO A 146 11.06 5.71 -8.86
CA PRO A 146 11.15 6.21 -7.47
C PRO A 146 11.21 5.09 -6.42
N TRP A 147 11.72 5.40 -5.22
CA TRP A 147 11.99 4.41 -4.18
C TRP A 147 10.71 3.98 -3.48
N THR A 148 10.63 2.70 -3.14
CA THR A 148 9.57 2.18 -2.28
C THR A 148 10.17 1.65 -0.98
N THR A 149 9.58 2.02 0.15
CA THR A 149 10.01 1.60 1.48
C THR A 149 8.93 0.76 2.15
N VAL A 150 9.33 -0.33 2.81
CA VAL A 150 8.49 -1.08 3.76
C VAL A 150 9.00 -0.82 5.18
N VAL A 151 8.09 -0.59 6.11
CA VAL A 151 8.39 -0.47 7.55
C VAL A 151 7.47 -1.37 8.38
N SER A 152 7.93 -1.76 9.56
CA SER A 152 7.17 -2.55 10.54
C SER A 152 7.72 -2.37 11.95
N ASP A 153 6.86 -2.44 12.96
CA ASP A 153 7.25 -2.52 14.37
C ASP A 153 7.25 -3.96 14.90
N THR A 154 6.51 -4.87 14.26
CA THR A 154 6.30 -6.26 14.71
C THR A 154 7.15 -7.27 13.96
N ASP A 155 7.38 -7.03 12.66
CA ASP A 155 7.89 -8.05 11.74
C ASP A 155 9.27 -7.66 11.20
N PRO A 156 10.30 -8.49 11.44
CA PRO A 156 11.58 -8.36 10.74
C PRO A 156 11.38 -8.41 9.22
N LEU A 157 12.20 -7.63 8.50
CA LEU A 157 12.10 -7.44 7.05
C LEU A 157 13.28 -8.08 6.27
N ASP A 158 14.05 -8.95 6.92
CA ASP A 158 15.21 -9.65 6.36
C ASP A 158 14.84 -10.68 5.27
N TRP A 159 13.55 -11.04 5.16
CA TRP A 159 13.01 -11.88 4.10
C TRP A 159 12.81 -11.15 2.76
N LEU A 160 12.72 -9.80 2.75
CA LEU A 160 12.45 -9.02 1.54
C LEU A 160 13.54 -9.17 0.46
N PRO A 161 14.85 -9.10 0.77
CA PRO A 161 15.90 -9.34 -0.22
C PRO A 161 15.74 -10.65 -0.99
N ASP A 162 15.39 -11.73 -0.30
CA ASP A 162 15.22 -13.06 -0.91
C ASP A 162 13.91 -13.17 -1.68
N ALA A 163 12.82 -12.58 -1.16
CA ALA A 163 11.53 -12.54 -1.85
C ALA A 163 11.57 -11.76 -3.17
N LEU A 164 12.48 -10.79 -3.29
CA LEU A 164 12.69 -9.98 -4.49
C LEU A 164 13.66 -10.60 -5.49
N ARG A 165 14.31 -11.74 -5.17
CA ARG A 165 15.21 -12.40 -6.12
C ARG A 165 14.41 -13.03 -7.28
N PRO A 166 14.89 -12.91 -8.52
CA PRO A 166 14.26 -13.58 -9.66
C PRO A 166 14.29 -15.10 -9.46
N GLN A 167 13.14 -15.78 -9.57
CA GLN A 167 13.02 -17.23 -9.33
C GLN A 167 13.40 -18.10 -10.54
N TRP A 168 14.09 -17.55 -11.54
CA TRP A 168 14.38 -18.22 -12.81
C TRP A 168 15.55 -19.23 -12.75
N TYR A 169 16.01 -19.59 -11.56
CA TYR A 169 17.09 -20.54 -11.32
C TYR A 169 16.69 -21.63 -10.30
N GLY A 170 15.50 -22.21 -10.49
CA GLY A 170 14.98 -23.35 -9.74
C GLY A 170 14.68 -24.53 -10.64
#